data_AF-A0A970QJ26-F1
#
_entry.id   AF-A0A970QJ26-F1
#
_cell.length_a   1.000
_cell.length_b   1.000
_cell.length_c   1.000
_cell.angle_alpha   90.00
_cell.angle_beta   90.00
_cell.angle_gamma   90.00
#
_symmetry.space_group_name_H-M   'P 1'
#
loop_
_entity.id
_entity.type
_entity.pdbx_description
1 polymer ?
#
loop_
_entity_poly.entity_id
_entity_poly.type
_entity_poly.pdbx_seq_one_letter_code
_entity_poly.pdbx_strand_id
1 'polypeptide(L)' 'MNEEATLWTDIDTYINEMRARFISGQEPLTNFDQYITTLKSMGMDRLIEIRQLSLDKALGK' A
#
# COMPACT_ATOMS: atom_id res chain seq x y z
N MET A 1 0.15 -18.82 2.36
CA MET A 1 0.36 -17.46 1.83
C MET A 1 1.65 -16.94 2.44
N ASN A 2 2.55 -16.35 1.66
CA ASN A 2 3.70 -15.63 2.21
C ASN A 2 3.23 -14.27 2.76
N GLU A 3 3.96 -13.70 3.72
CA GLU A 3 3.62 -12.45 4.42
C GLU A 3 3.22 -11.31 3.45
N GLU A 4 3.93 -11.20 2.32
CA GLU A 4 3.65 -10.25 1.26
C GLU A 4 2.20 -10.35 0.73
N ALA A 5 1.73 -11.56 0.40
CA ALA A 5 0.41 -11.76 -0.19
C ALA A 5 -0.72 -11.42 0.80
N THR A 6 -0.49 -11.69 2.09
CA THR A 6 -1.42 -11.33 3.15
C THR A 6 -1.53 -9.81 3.30
N LEU A 7 -0.39 -9.10 3.39
CA LEU A 7 -0.39 -7.63 3.46
C LEU A 7 -0.99 -6.99 2.21
N TRP A 8 -0.64 -7.52 1.03
CA TRP A 8 -1.09 -6.94 -0.24
C TRP A 8 -2.59 -6.99 -0.44
N THR A 9 -3.27 -8.06 -0.01
CA THR A 9 -4.71 -8.25 -0.26
C THR A 9 -5.55 -7.12 0.35
N ASP A 10 -5.30 -6.80 1.62
CA ASP A 10 -6.05 -5.75 2.34
C ASP A 10 -5.64 -4.35 1.85
N ILE A 11 -4.33 -4.15 1.62
CA ILE A 11 -3.78 -2.90 1.11
C ILE A 11 -4.35 -2.56 -0.27
N ASP A 12 -4.36 -3.51 -1.21
CA ASP A 12 -4.87 -3.29 -2.57
C ASP A 12 -6.36 -2.95 -2.56
N THR A 13 -7.14 -3.62 -1.70
CA THR A 13 -8.56 -3.32 -1.52
C THR A 13 -8.76 -1.87 -1.08
N TYR A 14 -8.06 -1.44 -0.03
CA TYR A 14 -8.14 -0.06 0.47
C TYR A 14 -7.69 0.98 -0.57
N ILE A 15 -6.60 0.70 -1.30
CA ILE A 15 -6.13 1.56 -2.40
C ILE A 15 -7.22 1.73 -3.47
N ASN A 16 -7.83 0.62 -3.90
CA ASN A 16 -8.83 0.65 -4.96
C ASN A 16 -10.08 1.45 -4.55
N GLU A 17 -10.55 1.27 -3.32
CA GLU A 17 -11.67 2.02 -2.76
C GLU A 17 -11.36 3.52 -2.64
N MET A 18 -10.22 3.88 -2.04
CA MET A 18 -9.84 5.27 -1.84
C MET A 18 -9.57 5.98 -3.17
N ARG A 19 -8.93 5.30 -4.13
CA ARG A 19 -8.74 5.82 -5.49
C ARG A 19 -10.09 6.20 -6.13
N ALA A 20 -11.09 5.33 -6.04
CA ALA A 20 -12.42 5.61 -6.59
C ALA A 20 -13.08 6.82 -5.91
N ARG A 21 -12.95 6.94 -4.58
CA ARG A 21 -13.48 8.07 -3.80
C ARG A 21 -12.78 9.39 -4.15
N PHE A 22 -11.46 9.39 -4.28
CA PHE A 22 -10.70 10.58 -4.68
C PHE A 22 -11.07 11.03 -6.10
N ILE A 23 -11.14 10.10 -7.07
CA ILE A 23 -11.50 10.43 -8.47
C ILE A 23 -12.92 10.99 -8.58
N SER A 24 -13.87 10.40 -7.84
CA SER A 24 -15.26 10.84 -7.85
C SER A 24 -15.53 12.10 -7.00
N GLY A 25 -14.55 12.58 -6.25
CA GLY A 25 -14.70 13.71 -5.34
C GLY A 25 -15.47 13.40 -4.05
N GLN A 26 -15.73 12.11 -3.76
CA GLN A 26 -16.32 11.68 -2.48
C GLN A 26 -15.35 11.82 -1.31
N GLU A 27 -14.05 11.77 -1.58
CA GLU A 27 -12.99 12.05 -0.61
C GLU A 27 -12.18 13.28 -1.08
N PRO A 28 -12.00 14.32 -0.25
CA PRO A 28 -11.21 15.48 -0.63
C PRO A 28 -9.72 15.14 -0.65
N LEU A 29 -8.99 15.63 -1.66
CA LEU A 29 -7.54 15.41 -1.78
C LEU A 29 -6.72 15.99 -0.62
N THR A 30 -7.28 16.89 0.18
CA THR A 30 -6.67 17.35 1.44
C THR A 30 -6.45 16.23 2.45
N ASN A 31 -7.16 15.10 2.31
CA ASN A 31 -7.04 13.94 3.19
C ASN A 31 -6.02 12.91 2.68
N PHE A 32 -5.22 13.25 1.66
CA PHE A 32 -4.23 12.33 1.10
C PHE A 32 -3.18 11.88 2.14
N ASP A 33 -2.72 12.77 3.02
CA ASP A 33 -1.77 12.40 4.08
C ASP A 33 -2.36 11.41 5.10
N GLN A 34 -3.66 11.53 5.38
CA GLN A 34 -4.38 10.56 6.22
C GLN A 34 -4.47 9.20 5.52
N TYR A 35 -4.75 9.17 4.22
CA TYR A 35 -4.72 7.95 3.40
C TYR A 35 -3.35 7.25 3.48
N ILE A 36 -2.26 7.99 3.33
CA ILE A 36 -0.90 7.45 3.47
C ILE A 36 -0.66 6.92 4.90
N THR A 37 -1.11 7.63 5.93
CA THR A 37 -0.99 7.21 7.33
C THR A 37 -1.73 5.88 7.58
N THR A 38 -2.93 5.75 7.03
CA THR A 38 -3.70 4.50 7.09
C THR A 38 -2.95 3.36 6.40
N LEU A 39 -2.43 3.56 5.18
CA LEU A 39 -1.63 2.54 4.48
C LEU A 39 -0.43 2.08 5.30
N LYS A 40 0.28 3.00 5.98
CA LYS A 40 1.38 2.65 6.89
C LYS A 40 0.91 1.79 8.05
N SER A 41 -0.23 2.14 8.68
CA SER A 41 -0.82 1.31 9.75
C SER A 41 -1.26 -0.08 9.28
N MET A 42 -1.56 -0.24 7.99
CA MET A 42 -1.87 -1.53 7.35
C MET A 42 -0.61 -2.34 6.99
N GLY A 43 0.59 -1.82 7.26
CA GLY A 43 1.85 -2.53 6.99
C GLY A 43 2.48 -2.23 5.63
N MET A 44 2.14 -1.10 4.99
CA MET A 44 2.75 -0.70 3.71
C MET A 44 4.28 -0.62 3.77
N ASP A 45 4.86 -0.13 4.87
CA ASP A 45 6.32 -0.02 5.01
C ASP A 45 6.97 -1.41 4.99
N ARG A 46 6.34 -2.40 5.64
CA ARG A 46 6.78 -3.80 5.64
C ARG A 46 6.64 -4.45 4.27
N LEU A 47 5.54 -4.17 3.55
CA LEU A 47 5.35 -4.64 2.19
C LEU A 47 6.45 -4.12 1.25
N ILE A 48 6.79 -2.83 1.35
CA ILE A 48 7.87 -2.21 0.58
C ILE A 48 9.21 -2.87 0.89
N GLU A 49 9.51 -3.11 2.17
CA GLU A 49 10.74 -3.80 2.60
C GLU A 49 10.86 -5.20 1.97
N ILE A 50 9.80 -6.01 2.04
CA ILE A 50 9.81 -7.37 1.46
C ILE A 50 10.07 -7.34 -0.04
N ARG A 51 9.43 -6.41 -0.75
CA ARG A 51 9.61 -6.22 -2.20
C ARG A 51 11.01 -5.72 -2.53
N GLN A 52 11.56 -4.81 -1.73
CA GLN A 52 12.91 -4.30 -1.91
C GLN A 52 13.96 -5.40 -1.70
N LEU A 53 13.82 -6.22 -0.65
CA LEU A 53 14.71 -7.38 -0.43
C LEU A 53 14.66 -8.38 -1.58
N SER A 54 13.48 -8.61 -2.14
CA SER A 54 13.29 -9.49 -3.30
C SER A 54 13.96 -8.91 -4.56
N LEU A 55 13.85 -7.60 -4.76
CA LEU A 55 14.50 -6.88 -5.84
C LEU A 55 16.03 -6.88 -5.69
N ASP A 56 16.56 -6.60 -4.50
CA ASP A 56 18.00 -6.58 -4.24
C ASP A 56 18.62 -7.95 -4.47
N LYS A 57 17.96 -9.02 -4.00
CA LYS A 57 18.35 -10.40 -4.28
C LYS A 57 18.36 -10.71 -5.78
N ALA A 58 17.37 -10.22 -6.53
CA ALA A 58 17.31 -10.40 -7.99
C ALA A 58 18.43 -9.63 -8.72
N LEU A 59 18.88 -8.50 -8.15
CA LEU A 59 19.98 -7.69 -8.67
C LEU A 59 21.37 -8.14 -8.18
N GLY A 60 21.44 -9.16 -7.31
CA GLY A 60 22.70 -9.64 -6.73
C GLY A 60 23.38 -8.63 -5.79
N LYS A 61 22.61 -7.72 -5.20
CA LYS A 61 23.07 -6.78 -4.17
C LYS A 61 23.03 -7.39 -2.78
#